data_AF-A0AAP2Z2G3-F1
#
_entry.id   AF-A0AAP2Z2G3-F1
#
_cell.length_a   1.000
_cell.length_b   1.000
_cell.length_c   1.000
_cell.angle_alpha   90.00
_cell.angle_beta   90.00
_cell.angle_gamma   90.00
#
_symmetry.space_group_name_H-M   'P 1'
#
loop_
_entity.id
_entity.type
_entity.pdbx_description
1 polymer ?
#
loop_
_entity_poly.entity_id
_entity_poly.type
_entity_poly.pdbx_seq_one_letter_code
_entity_poly.pdbx_strand_id
1 'polypeptide(L)'
;MNFAKKLVGNEEERAVSPVIGVILMVAITVILAAVIAAFVLDLGQSQSASVNAGVTIDNDSDRVTIQLTDMGNADHVFVTSDAIDFTTADEECTGTDDEPNSDDCRLDNVGDFASSPDNEESITVVAVSGDDETVVGNHN
;
A
#
# COMPACT_ATOMS: atom_id res chain seq x y z
N MET A 1 -71.06 37.06 0.25
CA MET A 1 -69.60 37.08 0.41
C MET A 1 -68.99 35.90 -0.34
N ASN A 2 -67.98 36.16 -1.17
CA ASN A 2 -67.33 35.18 -2.05
C ASN A 2 -66.35 34.28 -1.27
N PHE A 3 -66.65 32.98 -1.19
CA PHE A 3 -65.82 31.97 -0.52
C PHE A 3 -64.79 31.29 -1.45
N ALA A 4 -64.71 31.69 -2.73
CA ALA A 4 -63.86 31.02 -3.71
C ALA A 4 -62.36 31.36 -3.61
N LYS A 5 -61.94 32.27 -2.72
CA LYS A 5 -60.57 32.82 -2.71
C LYS A 5 -59.60 32.19 -1.70
N LYS A 6 -59.96 31.07 -1.06
CA LYS A 6 -59.14 30.48 0.04
C LYS A 6 -58.66 29.04 -0.20
N LEU A 7 -58.71 28.54 -1.43
CA LEU A 7 -58.26 27.16 -1.75
C LEU A 7 -57.13 27.09 -2.79
N VAL A 8 -56.63 28.22 -3.26
CA VAL A 8 -55.41 28.27 -4.08
C VAL A 8 -54.34 28.95 -3.24
N GLY A 9 -53.30 28.19 -2.89
CA GLY A 9 -52.10 28.71 -2.21
C GLY A 9 -51.47 29.84 -3.03
N ASN A 10 -50.71 30.69 -2.36
CA ASN A 10 -50.04 31.84 -2.98
C ASN A 10 -49.30 31.39 -4.26
N GLU A 11 -49.31 32.24 -5.29
CA GLU A 11 -48.75 31.97 -6.63
C GLU A 11 -47.24 31.60 -6.61
N GLU A 12 -46.61 31.81 -5.46
CA GLU A 12 -45.23 31.50 -5.11
C GLU A 12 -45.00 30.03 -4.73
N GLU A 13 -46.06 29.30 -4.34
CA GLU A 13 -46.04 27.88 -3.97
C GLU A 13 -46.62 27.00 -5.08
N ARG A 14 -46.31 27.35 -6.34
CA ARG A 14 -46.57 26.45 -7.48
C ARG A 14 -45.81 25.16 -7.25
N ALA A 15 -46.56 24.18 -6.75
CA ALA A 15 -46.16 22.78 -6.63
C ALA A 15 -45.33 22.38 -7.85
N VAL A 16 -44.09 22.00 -7.59
CA VAL A 16 -43.19 21.46 -8.61
C VAL A 16 -43.97 20.39 -9.37
N SER A 17 -44.07 20.52 -10.70
CA SER A 17 -44.86 19.55 -11.46
C SER A 17 -44.33 18.13 -11.18
N PRO A 18 -45.19 17.10 -11.10
CA PRO A 18 -44.76 15.75 -10.70
C PRO A 18 -43.54 15.24 -11.47
N VAL A 19 -43.44 15.59 -12.76
CA VAL A 19 -42.33 15.22 -13.63
C VAL A 19 -41.05 15.99 -13.29
N ILE A 20 -41.14 17.30 -13.06
CA ILE A 20 -39.98 18.12 -12.70
C ILE A 20 -39.46 17.75 -11.30
N GLY A 21 -40.35 17.41 -10.37
CA GLY A 21 -39.96 16.94 -9.03
C GLY A 21 -39.14 15.65 -9.09
N VAL A 22 -39.55 14.70 -9.94
CA VAL A 22 -38.82 13.44 -10.13
C VAL A 22 -37.47 13.70 -10.77
N ILE A 23 -37.38 14.55 -11.80
CA ILE A 23 -36.10 14.88 -12.44
C ILE A 23 -35.13 15.51 -11.43
N LEU A 24 -35.60 16.45 -10.61
CA LEU A 24 -34.77 17.11 -9.61
C LEU A 24 -34.32 16.14 -8.50
N MET A 25 -35.22 15.26 -8.06
CA MET A 25 -34.92 14.25 -7.05
C MET A 25 -33.89 13.24 -7.56
N VAL A 26 -34.02 12.80 -8.80
CA VAL A 26 -33.07 11.85 -9.42
C VAL A 26 -31.74 12.53 -9.70
N ALA A 27 -31.74 13.78 -10.16
CA ALA A 27 -30.51 14.50 -10.48
C ALA A 27 -29.58 14.60 -9.26
N ILE A 28 -30.11 15.00 -8.10
CA ILE A 28 -29.27 15.18 -6.91
C ILE A 28 -28.77 13.85 -6.35
N THR A 29 -29.58 12.79 -6.36
CA THR A 29 -29.16 11.48 -5.86
C THR A 29 -28.09 10.85 -6.74
N VAL A 30 -28.16 11.03 -8.07
CA VAL A 30 -27.13 10.56 -9.00
C VAL A 30 -25.81 11.30 -8.76
N ILE A 31 -25.85 12.62 -8.54
CA ILE A 31 -24.64 13.40 -8.23
C ILE A 31 -24.02 12.92 -6.92
N LEU A 32 -24.82 12.81 -5.85
CA LEU A 32 -24.32 12.38 -4.54
C LEU A 32 -23.76 10.96 -4.57
N ALA A 33 -24.43 10.03 -5.27
CA ALA A 33 -23.95 8.66 -5.41
C ALA A 33 -22.62 8.60 -6.17
N ALA A 34 -22.47 9.34 -7.27
CA ALA A 34 -21.24 9.38 -8.05
C ALA A 34 -20.06 9.95 -7.25
N VAL A 35 -20.30 11.02 -6.49
CA VAL A 35 -19.28 11.67 -5.66
C VAL A 35 -18.81 10.74 -4.54
N ILE A 36 -19.73 10.07 -3.84
CA ILE A 36 -19.37 9.12 -2.79
C ILE A 36 -18.62 7.91 -3.36
N ALA A 37 -19.04 7.40 -4.53
CA ALA A 37 -18.33 6.30 -5.20
C ALA A 37 -16.88 6.68 -5.53
N ALA A 38 -16.64 7.91 -6.00
CA ALA A 38 -15.29 8.42 -6.23
C ALA A 38 -14.46 8.49 -4.94
N PHE A 39 -15.03 9.02 -3.84
CA PHE A 39 -14.34 9.05 -2.55
C PHE A 39 -14.03 7.66 -1.98
N VAL A 40 -14.96 6.71 -2.13
CA VAL A 40 -14.75 5.32 -1.66
C VAL A 40 -13.67 4.62 -2.48
N LEU A 41 -13.63 4.84 -3.79
CA LEU A 41 -12.59 4.29 -4.66
C LEU A 41 -11.21 4.87 -4.33
N ASP A 42 -11.14 6.18 -4.08
CA ASP A 42 -9.91 6.89 -3.71
C ASP A 42 -9.33 6.42 -2.36
N LEU A 43 -10.20 6.18 -1.37
CA LEU A 43 -9.81 5.57 -0.09
C LEU A 43 -9.32 4.12 -0.24
N GLY A 44 -9.84 3.39 -1.22
CA GLY A 44 -9.38 2.02 -1.53
C GLY A 44 -7.97 1.98 -2.13
N GLN A 45 -7.59 2.99 -2.91
CA GLN A 45 -6.25 3.09 -3.49
C GLN A 45 -5.18 3.54 -2.50
N SER A 46 -5.58 4.16 -1.39
CA SER A 46 -4.67 4.67 -0.36
C SER A 46 -4.22 3.59 0.64
N GLN A 47 -4.80 2.39 0.57
CA GLN A 47 -4.47 1.26 1.44
C GLN A 47 -3.52 0.33 0.69
N SER A 48 -2.25 0.76 0.59
CA SER A 48 -1.15 -0.14 0.21
C SER A 48 -1.16 -1.31 1.18
N ALA A 49 -1.20 -2.55 0.70
CA ALA A 49 -1.14 -3.69 1.60
C ALA A 49 0.23 -3.68 2.29
N SER A 50 0.27 -3.70 3.63
CA SER A 50 1.55 -3.81 4.32
C SER A 50 2.10 -5.20 4.03
N VAL A 51 3.24 -5.25 3.33
CA VAL A 51 3.96 -6.50 3.06
C VAL A 51 4.76 -6.86 4.30
N ASN A 52 4.69 -8.11 4.73
CA ASN A 52 5.47 -8.61 5.85
C ASN A 52 6.35 -9.77 5.40
N ALA A 53 7.63 -9.69 5.77
CA ALA A 53 8.60 -10.77 5.71
C ALA A 53 9.45 -10.73 6.98
N GLY A 54 9.78 -11.91 7.52
CA GLY A 54 10.65 -12.05 8.68
C GLY A 54 12.11 -12.03 8.25
N VAL A 55 12.85 -10.98 8.58
CA VAL A 55 14.29 -10.86 8.30
C VAL A 55 15.06 -10.68 9.59
N THR A 56 16.18 -11.39 9.71
CA THR A 56 17.15 -11.24 10.79
C THR A 56 18.42 -10.59 10.25
N ILE A 57 18.89 -9.53 10.91
CA ILE A 57 20.15 -8.87 10.58
C ILE A 57 21.10 -9.09 11.77
N ASP A 58 22.21 -9.78 11.52
CA ASP A 58 23.28 -10.01 12.47
C ASP A 58 24.52 -9.21 12.05
N ASN A 59 25.22 -8.63 13.03
CA ASN A 59 26.41 -7.84 12.83
C ASN A 59 27.55 -8.47 13.64
N ASP A 60 28.50 -9.07 12.94
CA ASP A 60 29.79 -9.45 13.50
C ASP A 60 30.83 -8.39 13.15
N SER A 61 31.94 -8.39 13.89
CA SER A 61 32.95 -7.32 13.95
C SER A 61 33.40 -6.78 12.58
N ASP A 62 33.39 -7.61 11.53
CA ASP A 62 33.78 -7.24 10.16
C ASP A 62 32.73 -7.64 9.10
N ARG A 63 31.56 -8.16 9.50
CA ARG A 63 30.58 -8.76 8.56
C ARG A 63 29.14 -8.55 9.02
N VAL A 64 28.30 -8.07 8.11
CA VAL A 64 26.84 -8.07 8.27
C VAL A 64 26.27 -9.31 7.59
N THR A 65 25.48 -10.09 8.33
CA THR A 65 24.75 -11.25 7.79
C THR A 65 23.27 -10.95 7.81
N ILE A 66 22.61 -11.08 6.67
CA ILE A 66 21.16 -10.94 6.56
C ILE A 66 20.59 -12.33 6.28
N GLN A 67 19.58 -12.72 7.04
CA GLN A 67 18.91 -14.00 6.85
C GLN A 67 17.40 -13.78 6.73
N LEU A 68 16.84 -14.25 5.61
CA LEU A 68 15.39 -14.32 5.45
C LEU A 68 14.88 -15.52 6.26
N THR A 69 14.07 -15.25 7.27
CA THR A 69 13.50 -16.24 8.19
C THR A 69 12.11 -16.69 7.75
N ASP A 70 11.34 -15.80 7.13
CA ASP A 70 9.99 -16.08 6.63
C ASP A 70 9.66 -15.09 5.49
N MET A 71 9.09 -15.56 4.37
CA MET A 71 8.61 -14.69 3.30
C MET A 71 7.28 -14.00 3.65
N GLY A 72 6.53 -14.52 4.63
CA GLY A 72 5.25 -13.97 5.05
C GLY A 72 4.27 -13.86 3.88
N ASN A 73 3.95 -12.63 3.47
CA ASN A 73 3.11 -12.36 2.30
C ASN A 73 3.87 -11.65 1.17
N ALA A 74 5.20 -11.66 1.20
CA ALA A 74 6.06 -11.11 0.15
C ALA A 74 6.23 -12.11 -0.98
N ASP A 75 6.26 -11.61 -2.21
CA ASP A 75 6.60 -12.39 -3.40
C ASP A 75 8.12 -12.56 -3.51
N HIS A 76 8.86 -11.50 -3.17
CA HIS A 76 10.33 -11.49 -3.11
C HIS A 76 10.82 -10.47 -2.08
N VAL A 77 12.06 -10.65 -1.63
CA VAL A 77 12.76 -9.76 -0.70
C VAL A 77 14.10 -9.40 -1.31
N PHE A 78 14.44 -8.12 -1.29
CA PHE A 78 15.74 -7.64 -1.75
C PHE A 78 16.39 -6.72 -0.72
N VAL A 79 17.70 -6.55 -0.85
CA VAL A 79 18.50 -5.72 0.04
C VAL A 79 19.14 -4.60 -0.78
N THR A 80 19.09 -3.38 -0.26
CA THR A 80 19.72 -2.21 -0.84
C THR A 80 20.67 -1.56 0.16
N SER A 81 21.78 -1.01 -0.33
CA SER A 81 22.78 -0.30 0.48
C SER A 81 23.33 0.90 -0.29
N ASP A 82 23.67 1.97 0.42
CA ASP A 82 24.16 3.22 -0.22
C ASP A 82 25.65 3.15 -0.63
N ALA A 83 26.45 2.29 0.00
CA ALA A 83 27.91 2.28 -0.20
C ALA A 83 28.59 0.88 -0.35
N ILE A 84 27.84 -0.23 -0.28
CA ILE A 84 28.38 -1.60 -0.38
C ILE A 84 28.19 -2.17 -1.79
N ASP A 85 29.27 -2.70 -2.38
CA ASP A 85 29.18 -3.54 -3.59
C ASP A 85 28.78 -4.96 -3.19
N PHE A 86 27.61 -5.37 -3.65
CA PHE A 86 26.91 -6.55 -3.17
C PHE A 86 27.49 -7.82 -3.83
N THR A 87 28.23 -8.67 -3.10
CA THR A 87 28.58 -10.01 -3.61
C THR A 87 27.48 -11.00 -3.21
N THR A 88 26.41 -11.08 -4.00
CA THR A 88 25.38 -12.11 -3.81
C THR A 88 25.99 -13.46 -4.15
N ALA A 89 25.91 -14.41 -3.22
CA ALA A 89 25.70 -15.78 -3.66
C ALA A 89 24.35 -15.78 -4.37
N ASP A 90 24.36 -16.07 -5.67
CA ASP A 90 23.34 -15.86 -6.70
C ASP A 90 21.99 -16.59 -6.46
N GLU A 91 21.37 -16.44 -5.29
CA GLU A 91 20.10 -17.06 -4.93
C GLU A 91 19.01 -16.00 -4.71
N GLU A 92 18.23 -15.78 -5.76
CA GLU A 92 16.97 -15.04 -5.69
C GLU A 92 15.95 -15.89 -4.93
N CYS A 93 15.55 -15.46 -3.74
CA CYS A 93 14.53 -16.16 -2.97
C CYS A 93 13.14 -15.79 -3.48
N THR A 94 12.66 -16.58 -4.43
CA THR A 94 11.31 -16.49 -4.97
C THR A 94 10.40 -17.44 -4.22
N GLY A 95 9.36 -16.92 -3.58
CA GLY A 95 8.31 -17.72 -2.97
C GLY A 95 7.39 -18.28 -4.07
N THR A 96 7.82 -19.33 -4.77
CA THR A 96 6.91 -20.04 -5.68
C THR A 96 6.05 -21.02 -4.88
N ASP A 97 4.75 -21.07 -5.18
CA ASP A 97 3.71 -21.90 -4.52
C ASP A 97 4.03 -23.41 -4.41
N ASP A 98 5.12 -23.88 -5.03
CA ASP A 98 5.54 -25.28 -5.02
C ASP A 98 6.48 -25.65 -3.86
N GLU A 99 7.16 -24.71 -3.19
CA GLU A 99 7.89 -24.95 -1.92
C GLU A 99 7.98 -23.67 -1.07
N PRO A 100 7.02 -23.40 -0.16
CA PRO A 100 6.98 -22.17 0.63
C PRO A 100 8.04 -22.10 1.74
N ASN A 101 8.97 -23.05 1.78
CA ASN A 101 9.98 -23.15 2.83
C ASN A 101 11.15 -24.04 2.37
N SER A 102 11.93 -23.60 1.39
CA SER A 102 13.31 -24.11 1.33
C SER A 102 14.00 -23.58 2.59
N ASP A 103 14.22 -24.48 3.56
CA ASP A 103 14.70 -24.21 4.93
C ASP A 103 16.05 -23.44 5.06
N ASP A 104 16.58 -22.88 3.98
CA ASP A 104 17.74 -21.99 4.02
C ASP A 104 17.79 -21.10 2.77
N CYS A 105 16.75 -20.27 2.54
CA CYS A 105 16.96 -19.07 1.74
C CYS A 105 17.92 -18.16 2.52
N ARG A 106 19.21 -18.35 2.29
CA ARG A 106 20.24 -17.51 2.84
C ARG A 106 20.64 -16.55 1.75
N LEU A 107 20.05 -15.34 1.77
CA LEU A 107 20.66 -14.20 1.09
C LEU A 107 21.97 -13.90 1.81
N ASP A 108 23.01 -14.68 1.48
CA ASP A 108 24.33 -14.53 2.06
C ASP A 108 24.92 -13.25 1.50
N ASN A 109 24.56 -12.18 2.19
CA ASN A 109 24.96 -10.86 1.79
C ASN A 109 26.37 -10.60 2.31
N VAL A 110 27.38 -11.15 1.62
CA VAL A 110 28.80 -10.93 1.93
C VAL A 110 29.28 -9.66 1.22
N GLY A 111 28.88 -8.50 1.74
CA GLY A 111 29.67 -7.30 1.55
C GLY A 111 30.92 -7.39 2.42
N ASP A 112 32.10 -7.20 1.84
CA ASP A 112 33.28 -6.89 2.65
C ASP A 112 33.02 -5.52 3.28
N PHE A 113 32.56 -5.50 4.54
CA PHE A 113 32.37 -4.28 5.29
C PHE A 113 33.77 -3.75 5.63
N ALA A 114 34.40 -3.11 4.65
CA ALA A 114 35.52 -2.24 4.91
C ALA A 114 34.95 -1.05 5.68
N SER A 115 34.85 -1.20 7.00
CA SER A 115 34.43 -0.18 7.95
C SER A 115 35.24 1.09 7.71
N SER A 116 34.77 1.92 6.78
CA SER A 116 35.32 3.23 6.53
C SER A 116 34.71 4.11 7.62
N PRO A 117 35.50 4.60 8.59
CA PRO A 117 34.99 5.26 9.79
C PRO A 117 34.26 6.60 9.54
N ASP A 118 34.09 6.98 8.26
CA ASP A 118 33.65 8.29 7.83
C ASP A 118 32.32 8.29 7.03
N ASN A 119 31.71 7.13 6.77
CA ASN A 119 30.43 7.04 6.05
C ASN A 119 29.36 6.37 6.93
N GLU A 120 28.25 7.06 7.17
CA GLU A 120 27.01 6.47 7.71
C GLU A 120 26.43 5.54 6.64
N GLU A 121 26.88 4.28 6.65
CA GLU A 121 26.50 3.28 5.65
C GLU A 121 25.25 2.54 6.11
N SER A 122 24.15 2.73 5.39
CA SER A 122 22.86 2.10 5.71
C SER A 122 22.56 0.92 4.79
N ILE A 123 22.08 -0.16 5.38
CA ILE A 123 21.58 -1.36 4.72
C ILE A 123 20.09 -1.47 5.02
N THR A 124 19.28 -1.47 3.97
CA THR A 124 17.82 -1.57 4.06
C THR A 124 17.35 -2.86 3.39
N VAL A 125 16.46 -3.59 4.04
CA VAL A 125 15.81 -4.79 3.52
C VAL A 125 14.36 -4.48 3.22
N VAL A 126 13.95 -4.73 1.99
CA VAL A 126 12.62 -4.41 1.46
C VAL A 126 11.94 -5.68 1.01
N ALA A 127 10.71 -5.88 1.48
CA ALA A 127 9.82 -6.94 1.05
C ALA A 127 8.79 -6.37 0.06
N VAL A 128 8.53 -7.10 -1.01
CA VAL A 128 7.62 -6.68 -2.09
C VAL A 128 6.56 -7.74 -2.34
N SER A 129 5.32 -7.33 -2.55
CA SER A 129 4.24 -8.19 -3.04
C SER A 129 3.38 -7.41 -4.02
N GLY A 130 3.30 -7.86 -5.28
CA GLY A 130 2.66 -7.12 -6.35
C GLY A 130 3.23 -5.71 -6.54
N ASP A 131 2.40 -4.68 -6.30
CA ASP A 131 2.75 -3.26 -6.39
C ASP A 131 3.11 -2.65 -5.01
N ASP A 132 3.02 -3.42 -3.92
CA ASP A 132 3.25 -2.96 -2.56
C ASP A 132 4.69 -3.27 -2.09
N GLU A 133 5.35 -2.30 -1.46
CA GLU A 133 6.69 -2.44 -0.88
C GLU A 133 6.68 -2.07 0.61
N THR A 134 7.43 -2.80 1.44
CA THR A 134 7.56 -2.50 2.88
C THR A 134 8.98 -2.78 3.36
N VAL A 135 9.55 -1.83 4.11
CA VAL A 135 10.86 -2.02 4.76
C VAL A 135 10.69 -2.94 5.96
N VAL A 136 11.33 -4.10 5.91
CA VAL A 136 11.24 -5.14 6.96
C VAL A 136 12.48 -5.18 7.85
N GLY A 137 13.58 -4.55 7.43
CA GLY A 137 14.79 -4.42 8.23
C GLY A 137 15.62 -3.20 7.81
N ASN A 138 16.29 -2.56 8.75
CA ASN A 138 17.24 -1.49 8.49
C ASN A 138 18.40 -1.60 9.49
N HIS A 139 19.62 -1.42 8.99
CA HIS A 139 20.85 -1.32 9.75
C HIS A 139 21.63 -0.09 9.28
N ASN A 140 22.20 0.68 10.21
CA ASN A 140 22.99 1.90 9.95
C ASN A 140 24.14 1.98 10.95
#